data_AF-A0A0S7YT85-F1
#
_entry.id   AF-A0A0S7YT85-F1
#
_cell.length_a   1.000
_cell.length_b   1.000
_cell.length_c   1.000
_cell.angle_alpha   90.00
_cell.angle_beta   90.00
_cell.angle_gamma   90.00
#
_symmetry.space_group_name_H-M   'P 1'
#
loop_
_entity.id
_entity.type
_entity.pdbx_description
1 polymer ?
#
loop_
_entity_poly.entity_id
_entity_poly.type
_entity_poly.pdbx_seq_one_letter_code
_entity_poly.pdbx_strand_id
1 'polypeptide(L)'
;MECECFSRPDVDSASFRLTSAGKSFTSPEMRKKVKRRFTFLLLLTTKYLSRLFYRFEVEWIGRLPKDPWKNIRLVLLLNHTSLFEPLFAGWVPNRFLKLVARNGLVPVADKTMLRPVVGRFFRLVANNVVPISRKRDHSWIRFIETIQTGSMVVIAPEGRMKRDTGLDLSGRPMTVRGGVADLLQQIKAGRMLIAYSGGLHHVQAPGQRIPRLFKTLRMRVQSLDISAYRRMISSKSYEDFKQAVIEDLQIRRDSYCPEIQGRPSPVYVPYISNYRLPR
;
A
#
# COMPACT_ATOMS: atom_id res chain seq x y z
N MET A 1 -28.66 71.16 -44.34
CA MET A 1 -29.07 70.02 -43.50
C MET A 1 -27.80 69.29 -43.14
N GLU A 2 -27.19 69.72 -42.06
CA GLU A 2 -25.82 69.42 -41.64
C GLU A 2 -25.79 68.32 -40.56
N CYS A 3 -24.60 67.74 -40.40
CA CYS A 3 -24.16 66.83 -39.36
C CYS A 3 -24.38 67.39 -37.94
N GLU A 4 -24.45 66.51 -36.93
CA GLU A 4 -23.48 66.56 -35.82
C GLU A 4 -23.53 65.33 -34.90
N CYS A 5 -22.34 64.82 -34.60
CA CYS A 5 -22.04 63.83 -33.58
C CYS A 5 -22.09 64.46 -32.18
N PHE A 6 -22.56 63.72 -31.17
CA PHE A 6 -22.30 64.09 -29.78
C PHE A 6 -21.67 62.93 -29.02
N SER A 7 -20.36 63.03 -28.84
CA SER A 7 -19.52 62.21 -27.97
C SER A 7 -19.75 62.54 -26.49
N ARG A 8 -19.62 61.56 -25.60
CA ARG A 8 -19.18 61.79 -24.22
C ARG A 8 -18.05 60.82 -23.85
N PRO A 9 -17.04 61.28 -23.10
CA PRO A 9 -15.75 60.60 -23.00
C PRO A 9 -15.68 59.57 -21.88
N ASP A 10 -14.85 58.56 -22.11
CA ASP A 10 -14.34 57.58 -21.15
C ASP A 10 -13.68 58.27 -19.94
N VAL A 11 -14.08 57.84 -18.75
CA VAL A 11 -13.39 58.17 -17.50
C VAL A 11 -12.41 57.04 -17.20
N ASP A 12 -11.18 57.22 -17.65
CA ASP A 12 -10.02 56.51 -17.13
C ASP A 12 -9.70 57.05 -15.72
N SER A 13 -9.76 56.19 -14.71
CA SER A 13 -9.09 56.43 -13.42
C SER A 13 -8.48 55.14 -12.88
N ALA A 14 -7.20 54.99 -13.20
CA ALA A 14 -6.11 54.64 -12.29
C ALA A 14 -6.34 53.49 -11.28
N SER A 15 -5.90 52.30 -11.71
CA SER A 15 -4.82 51.54 -11.05
C SER A 15 -4.61 51.71 -9.53
N PHE A 16 -5.11 50.76 -8.75
CA PHE A 16 -4.34 50.19 -7.64
C PHE A 16 -4.77 48.74 -7.38
N ARG A 17 -4.27 47.79 -8.20
CA ARG A 17 -4.27 46.37 -7.83
C ARG A 17 -2.88 46.02 -7.34
N LEU A 18 -2.75 45.97 -6.01
CA LEU A 18 -1.67 45.26 -5.31
C LEU A 18 -1.66 43.81 -5.79
N THR A 19 -0.77 43.50 -6.74
CA THR A 19 -0.46 42.13 -7.09
C THR A 19 0.43 41.58 -5.97
N SER A 20 -0.16 40.74 -5.12
CA SER A 20 0.57 39.92 -4.15
C SER A 20 1.41 38.88 -4.89
N ALA A 21 2.57 39.32 -5.39
CA ALA A 21 3.59 38.46 -5.97
C ALA A 21 4.35 37.73 -4.87
N GLY A 22 3.71 36.72 -4.29
CA GLY A 22 4.30 35.77 -3.35
C GLY A 22 4.10 34.32 -3.79
N LYS A 23 4.30 34.00 -5.07
CA LYS A 23 4.24 32.61 -5.55
C LYS A 23 5.63 31.97 -5.46
N SER A 24 5.75 30.95 -4.60
CA SER A 24 7.01 30.25 -4.33
C SER A 24 7.66 29.65 -5.59
N PHE A 25 8.88 30.09 -5.88
CA PHE A 25 9.77 29.66 -6.96
C PHE A 25 10.35 28.25 -6.72
N THR A 26 9.51 27.23 -6.61
CA THR A 26 9.99 25.83 -6.62
C THR A 26 9.48 25.13 -7.86
N SER A 27 10.40 24.77 -8.77
CA SER A 27 10.07 24.01 -9.97
C SER A 27 9.40 22.66 -9.61
N PRO A 28 8.54 22.10 -10.48
CA PRO A 28 7.87 20.82 -10.23
C PRO A 28 8.86 19.69 -9.86
N GLU A 29 10.04 19.69 -10.49
CA GLU A 29 11.10 18.74 -10.17
C GLU A 29 11.69 18.93 -8.77
N MET A 30 11.93 20.18 -8.37
CA MET A 30 12.42 20.51 -7.04
C MET A 30 11.41 20.05 -5.98
N ARG A 31 10.12 20.32 -6.19
CA ARG A 31 9.04 19.84 -5.32
C ARG A 31 9.04 18.32 -5.19
N LYS A 32 9.22 17.59 -6.30
CA LYS A 32 9.32 16.12 -6.31
C LYS A 32 10.54 15.62 -5.54
N LYS A 33 11.72 16.25 -5.70
CA LYS A 33 12.96 15.90 -4.97
C LYS A 33 12.82 16.14 -3.47
N VAL A 34 12.32 17.30 -3.06
CA VAL A 34 12.09 17.65 -1.65
C VAL A 34 11.12 16.65 -1.00
N LYS A 35 9.99 16.38 -1.66
CA LYS A 35 8.99 15.40 -1.19
C LYS A 35 9.58 14.01 -1.01
N ARG A 36 10.35 13.50 -1.97
CA ARG A 36 11.02 12.18 -1.87
C ARG A 36 11.98 12.11 -0.68
N ARG A 37 12.74 13.18 -0.42
CA ARG A 37 13.63 13.26 0.75
C ARG A 37 12.83 13.26 2.05
N PHE A 38 11.77 14.05 2.12
CA PHE A 38 10.89 14.09 3.28
C PHE A 38 10.24 12.73 3.57
N THR A 39 9.66 12.07 2.56
CA THR A 39 9.10 10.71 2.71
C THR A 39 10.15 9.73 3.20
N PHE A 40 11.37 9.78 2.63
CA PHE A 40 12.45 8.90 3.06
C PHE A 40 12.85 9.13 4.52
N LEU A 41 12.96 10.39 4.96
CA LEU A 41 13.23 10.74 6.35
C LEU A 41 12.12 10.25 7.28
N LEU A 42 10.85 10.45 6.91
CA LEU A 42 9.71 9.95 7.68
C LEU A 42 9.77 8.43 7.86
N LEU A 43 10.04 7.69 6.77
CA LEU A 43 10.19 6.22 6.82
C LEU A 43 11.39 5.78 7.65
N LEU A 44 12.51 6.51 7.60
CA LEU A 44 13.67 6.25 8.46
C LEU A 44 13.35 6.49 9.92
N THR A 45 12.67 7.59 10.25
CA THR A 45 12.21 7.87 11.61
C THR A 45 11.27 6.78 12.10
N THR A 46 10.30 6.36 11.29
CA THR A 46 9.44 5.21 11.61
C THR A 46 10.29 3.95 11.85
N LYS A 47 11.25 3.64 10.98
CA LYS A 47 12.14 2.48 11.17
C LYS A 47 12.85 2.51 12.52
N TYR A 48 13.50 3.61 12.87
CA TYR A 48 14.29 3.69 14.11
C TYR A 48 13.41 3.71 15.36
N LEU A 49 12.28 4.44 15.34
CA LEU A 49 11.31 4.40 16.43
C LEU A 49 10.75 2.99 16.61
N SER A 50 10.41 2.29 15.52
CA SER A 50 9.93 0.91 15.63
C SER A 50 10.98 -0.02 16.22
N ARG A 51 12.27 0.15 15.87
CA ARG A 51 13.37 -0.65 16.45
C ARG A 51 13.64 -0.33 17.91
N LEU A 52 13.36 0.89 18.35
CA LEU A 52 13.49 1.29 19.75
C LEU A 52 12.39 0.64 20.62
N PHE A 53 11.16 0.61 20.12
CA PHE A 53 10.00 0.16 20.91
C PHE A 53 9.57 -1.28 20.65
N TYR A 54 10.09 -1.98 19.63
CA TYR A 54 9.60 -3.30 19.26
C TYR A 54 10.72 -4.26 18.86
N ARG A 55 10.50 -5.54 19.16
CA ARG A 55 11.33 -6.65 18.68
C ARG A 55 10.78 -7.15 17.36
N PHE A 56 11.66 -7.57 16.44
CA PHE A 56 11.28 -8.13 15.14
C PHE A 56 11.68 -9.60 15.06
N GLU A 57 10.72 -10.45 14.74
CA GLU A 57 10.94 -11.86 14.41
C GLU A 57 10.45 -12.07 12.99
N VAL A 58 11.38 -12.06 12.03
CA VAL A 58 11.04 -12.15 10.61
C VAL A 58 11.83 -13.27 9.93
N GLU A 59 11.09 -14.17 9.29
CA GLU A 59 11.63 -15.35 8.62
C GLU A 59 11.42 -15.26 7.12
N TRP A 60 12.37 -15.80 6.35
CA TRP A 60 12.19 -15.97 4.90
C TRP A 60 11.65 -17.36 4.57
N ILE A 61 10.73 -17.41 3.62
CA ILE A 61 10.12 -18.66 3.12
C ILE A 61 10.68 -18.99 1.74
N GLY A 62 11.08 -20.24 1.57
CA GLY A 62 11.55 -20.78 0.29
C GLY A 62 12.96 -20.34 -0.08
N ARG A 63 13.34 -20.62 -1.34
CA ARG A 63 14.68 -20.30 -1.83
C ARG A 63 14.85 -18.80 -2.02
N LEU A 64 15.89 -18.26 -1.39
CA LEU A 64 16.24 -16.86 -1.54
C LEU A 64 17.16 -16.64 -2.74
N PRO A 65 16.91 -15.59 -3.52
CA PRO A 65 17.88 -15.12 -4.48
C PRO A 65 19.05 -14.42 -3.80
N LYS A 66 20.17 -14.26 -4.52
CA LYS A 66 21.38 -13.56 -4.03
C LYS A 66 21.09 -12.18 -3.43
N ASP A 67 20.17 -11.43 -4.03
CA ASP A 67 19.63 -10.20 -3.45
C ASP A 67 18.08 -10.20 -3.49
N PRO A 68 17.39 -10.48 -2.38
CA PRO A 68 15.94 -10.49 -2.32
C PRO A 68 15.32 -9.09 -2.39
N TRP A 69 16.13 -8.04 -2.26
CA TRP A 69 15.70 -6.64 -2.29
C TRP A 69 15.87 -5.97 -3.66
N LYS A 70 16.45 -6.67 -4.64
CA LYS A 70 16.68 -6.16 -5.98
C LYS A 70 15.41 -6.25 -6.83
N ASN A 71 15.13 -5.20 -7.59
CA ASN A 71 14.06 -5.14 -8.59
C ASN A 71 12.65 -5.47 -8.04
N ILE A 72 12.34 -5.02 -6.82
CA ILE A 72 11.00 -5.17 -6.26
C ILE A 72 10.03 -4.24 -6.97
N ARG A 73 8.93 -4.82 -7.47
CA ARG A 73 7.87 -4.11 -8.19
C ARG A 73 6.52 -4.22 -7.49
N LEU A 74 6.33 -5.25 -6.68
CA LEU A 74 5.08 -5.50 -5.96
C LEU A 74 5.37 -6.00 -4.53
N VAL A 75 4.65 -5.49 -3.56
CA VAL A 75 4.68 -5.94 -2.16
C VAL A 75 3.25 -6.21 -1.73
N LEU A 76 2.95 -7.46 -1.42
CA LEU A 76 1.66 -7.89 -0.90
C LEU A 76 1.77 -8.07 0.61
N LEU A 77 0.94 -7.37 1.37
CA LEU A 77 0.82 -7.55 2.82
C LEU A 77 -0.45 -8.34 3.13
N LEU A 78 -0.28 -9.62 3.44
CA LEU A 78 -1.37 -10.53 3.80
C LEU A 78 -1.64 -10.51 5.31
N ASN A 79 -2.88 -10.80 5.69
CA ASN A 79 -3.38 -10.73 7.07
C ASN A 79 -3.27 -9.32 7.66
N HIS A 80 -3.81 -8.33 6.95
CA HIS A 80 -3.78 -6.94 7.38
C HIS A 80 -4.75 -6.72 8.55
N THR A 81 -4.23 -6.25 9.68
CA THR A 81 -4.98 -6.27 10.96
C THR A 81 -4.95 -4.92 11.68
N SER A 82 -3.95 -4.08 11.42
CA SER A 82 -3.82 -2.80 12.12
C SER A 82 -3.46 -1.67 11.17
N LEU A 83 -3.68 -0.44 11.59
CA LEU A 83 -3.12 0.73 10.90
C LEU A 83 -1.62 0.90 11.15
N PHE A 84 -1.04 0.11 12.06
CA PHE A 84 0.35 0.16 12.47
C PHE A 84 1.27 -0.77 11.67
N GLU A 85 0.82 -1.36 10.54
CA GLU A 85 1.71 -2.12 9.65
C GLU A 85 2.96 -1.35 9.19
N PRO A 86 2.97 0.00 9.06
CA PRO A 86 4.20 0.73 8.80
C PRO A 86 5.32 0.49 9.83
N LEU A 87 5.02 -0.03 11.02
CA LEU A 87 6.04 -0.42 11.99
C LEU A 87 7.00 -1.48 11.44
N PHE A 88 6.59 -2.32 10.49
CA PHE A 88 7.45 -3.27 9.80
C PHE A 88 8.60 -2.60 9.00
N ALA A 89 8.57 -1.27 8.80
CA ALA A 89 9.73 -0.52 8.33
C ALA A 89 10.99 -0.72 9.19
N GLY A 90 10.83 -1.09 10.46
CA GLY A 90 11.92 -1.43 11.38
C GLY A 90 12.84 -2.56 10.86
N TRP A 91 12.27 -3.54 10.15
CA TRP A 91 12.98 -4.72 9.68
C TRP A 91 13.65 -4.52 8.30
N VAL A 92 13.00 -3.84 7.36
CA VAL A 92 13.49 -3.71 5.97
C VAL A 92 14.77 -2.85 5.85
N PRO A 93 15.64 -3.07 4.84
CA PRO A 93 16.86 -2.29 4.66
C PRO A 93 16.56 -0.85 4.19
N ASN A 94 17.48 0.09 4.48
CA ASN A 94 17.31 1.50 4.10
C ASN A 94 17.14 1.71 2.58
N ARG A 95 17.78 0.86 1.75
CA ARG A 95 17.60 0.90 0.29
C ARG A 95 16.17 0.61 -0.15
N PHE A 96 15.45 -0.24 0.58
CA PHE A 96 14.04 -0.52 0.33
C PHE A 96 13.17 0.68 0.70
N LEU A 97 13.43 1.34 1.84
CA LEU A 97 12.72 2.58 2.20
C LEU A 97 12.96 3.70 1.20
N LYS A 98 14.18 3.80 0.66
CA LYS A 98 14.52 4.75 -0.42
C LYS A 98 13.76 4.41 -1.71
N LEU A 99 13.57 3.14 -2.03
CA LEU A 99 12.75 2.68 -3.15
C LEU A 99 11.27 3.06 -2.96
N VAL A 100 10.69 2.77 -1.79
CA VAL A 100 9.33 3.21 -1.42
C VAL A 100 9.19 4.72 -1.58
N ALA A 101 10.14 5.50 -1.06
CA ALA A 101 10.07 6.95 -1.12
C ALA A 101 10.12 7.51 -2.55
N ARG A 102 10.85 6.86 -3.47
CA ARG A 102 11.07 7.34 -4.84
C ARG A 102 10.05 6.84 -5.85
N ASN A 103 9.55 5.62 -5.65
CA ASN A 103 8.82 4.81 -6.62
C ASN A 103 7.57 4.13 -6.04
N GLY A 104 7.28 4.30 -4.75
CA GLY A 104 6.18 3.64 -4.07
C GLY A 104 4.81 4.10 -4.58
N LEU A 105 3.88 3.16 -4.74
CA LEU A 105 2.46 3.39 -4.98
C LEU A 105 1.65 2.51 -4.01
N VAL A 106 0.85 3.12 -3.15
CA VAL A 106 0.15 2.49 -2.03
C VAL A 106 -1.33 2.84 -2.15
N PRO A 107 -2.17 1.96 -2.69
CA PRO A 107 -3.60 2.20 -2.72
C PRO A 107 -4.14 2.13 -1.28
N VAL A 108 -4.79 3.20 -0.83
CA VAL A 108 -5.36 3.29 0.53
C VAL A 108 -6.84 3.64 0.43
N ALA A 109 -7.67 2.97 1.23
CA ALA A 109 -9.10 3.25 1.27
C ALA A 109 -9.38 4.69 1.72
N ASP A 110 -10.30 5.40 1.07
CA ASP A 110 -10.68 6.79 1.40
C ASP A 110 -11.02 6.98 2.88
N LYS A 111 -11.76 6.02 3.45
CA LYS A 111 -12.13 6.03 4.87
C LYS A 111 -10.91 6.04 5.81
N THR A 112 -9.77 5.49 5.39
CA THR A 112 -8.52 5.52 6.17
C THR A 112 -7.86 6.91 6.12
N MET A 113 -7.96 7.61 4.98
CA MET A 113 -7.41 8.97 4.82
C MET A 113 -8.13 10.01 5.69
N LEU A 114 -9.40 9.75 6.04
CA LEU A 114 -10.19 10.59 6.93
C LEU A 114 -9.80 10.46 8.42
N ARG A 115 -8.95 9.49 8.80
CA ARG A 115 -8.58 9.31 10.21
C ARG A 115 -7.60 10.39 10.69
N PRO A 116 -7.77 10.99 11.89
CA PRO A 116 -6.99 12.16 12.31
C PRO A 116 -5.47 11.94 12.33
N VAL A 117 -4.98 10.86 12.94
CA VAL A 117 -3.53 10.61 13.08
C VAL A 117 -2.99 9.82 11.88
N VAL A 118 -3.60 8.67 11.61
CA VAL A 118 -3.15 7.76 10.55
C VAL A 118 -3.36 8.37 9.16
N GLY A 119 -4.46 9.08 8.93
CA GLY A 119 -4.68 9.80 7.69
C GLY A 119 -3.70 10.95 7.49
N ARG A 120 -3.24 11.62 8.57
CA ARG A 120 -2.12 12.59 8.48
C ARG A 120 -0.83 11.90 8.06
N PHE A 121 -0.47 10.76 8.67
CA PHE A 121 0.71 9.99 8.26
C PHE A 121 0.62 9.60 6.77
N PHE A 122 -0.48 8.99 6.32
CA PHE A 122 -0.63 8.62 4.92
C PHE A 122 -0.67 9.83 3.97
N ARG A 123 -1.19 10.99 4.42
CA ARG A 123 -1.10 12.23 3.66
C ARG A 123 0.34 12.75 3.54
N LEU A 124 1.18 12.53 4.55
CA LEU A 124 2.59 12.91 4.49
C LEU A 124 3.37 12.05 3.48
N VAL A 125 2.96 10.78 3.29
CA VAL A 125 3.44 9.92 2.19
C VAL A 125 2.60 10.06 0.91
N ALA A 126 1.67 11.02 0.80
CA ALA A 126 0.58 11.08 -0.19
C ALA A 126 0.98 10.92 -1.67
N ASN A 127 2.16 11.38 -2.10
CA ASN A 127 2.53 11.21 -3.52
C ASN A 127 2.76 9.74 -3.90
N ASN A 128 2.89 8.88 -2.89
CA ASN A 128 2.95 7.44 -3.01
C ASN A 128 1.65 6.79 -2.53
N VAL A 129 0.61 7.54 -2.14
CA VAL A 129 -0.67 7.01 -1.66
C VAL A 129 -1.77 7.41 -2.60
N VAL A 130 -2.40 6.42 -3.25
CA VAL A 130 -3.51 6.67 -4.16
C VAL A 130 -4.81 6.34 -3.43
N PRO A 131 -5.68 7.32 -3.16
CA PRO A 131 -6.99 7.05 -2.60
C PRO A 131 -7.78 6.18 -3.57
N ILE A 132 -8.26 5.04 -3.07
CA ILE A 132 -9.15 4.16 -3.82
C ILE A 132 -10.39 3.86 -3.00
N SER A 133 -11.51 3.65 -3.69
CA SER A 133 -12.67 3.07 -3.05
C SER A 133 -12.41 1.59 -2.74
N ARG A 134 -13.23 0.99 -1.87
CA ARG A 134 -13.19 -0.47 -1.60
C ARG A 134 -13.91 -1.29 -2.68
N LYS A 135 -14.42 -0.64 -3.72
CA LYS A 135 -15.06 -1.24 -4.89
C LYS A 135 -14.09 -1.18 -6.07
N ARG A 136 -14.26 -2.09 -7.04
CA ARG A 136 -13.55 -2.03 -8.32
C ARG A 136 -14.27 -1.02 -9.22
N ASP A 137 -13.96 0.26 -9.02
CA ASP A 137 -14.57 1.37 -9.76
C ASP A 137 -13.51 2.22 -10.50
N HIS A 138 -13.92 3.38 -11.01
CA HIS A 138 -13.05 4.30 -11.73
C HIS A 138 -11.78 4.69 -10.95
N SER A 139 -11.82 4.70 -9.61
CA SER A 139 -10.64 4.99 -8.78
C SER A 139 -9.58 3.90 -8.88
N TRP A 140 -10.00 2.63 -8.98
CA TRP A 140 -9.10 1.49 -9.18
C TRP A 140 -8.48 1.50 -10.57
N ILE A 141 -9.28 1.75 -11.61
CA ILE A 141 -8.79 1.83 -12.99
C ILE A 141 -7.74 2.93 -13.12
N ARG A 142 -8.03 4.13 -12.62
CA ARG A 142 -7.10 5.25 -12.61
C ARG A 142 -5.82 4.91 -11.84
N PHE A 143 -5.92 4.19 -10.73
CA PHE A 143 -4.74 3.73 -9.99
C PHE A 143 -3.85 2.82 -10.85
N ILE A 144 -4.43 1.83 -11.53
CA ILE A 144 -3.67 0.93 -12.42
C ILE A 144 -2.96 1.71 -13.52
N GLU A 145 -3.61 2.71 -14.13
CA GLU A 145 -3.04 3.57 -15.17
C GLU A 145 -1.82 4.38 -14.69
N THR A 146 -1.73 4.68 -13.39
CA THR A 146 -0.55 5.37 -12.83
C THR A 146 0.70 4.48 -12.70
N ILE A 147 0.55 3.16 -12.87
CA ILE A 147 1.65 2.21 -12.70
C ILE A 147 2.56 2.25 -13.92
N GLN A 148 3.66 2.98 -13.78
CA GLN A 148 4.72 3.13 -14.78
C GLN A 148 5.83 2.07 -14.64
N THR A 149 6.72 2.02 -15.64
CA THR A 149 7.99 1.31 -15.54
C THR A 149 8.81 1.85 -14.36
N GLY A 150 9.23 0.97 -13.46
CA GLY A 150 9.93 1.30 -12.22
C GLY A 150 9.04 1.60 -11.01
N SER A 151 7.70 1.66 -11.14
CA SER A 151 6.80 1.80 -9.99
C SER A 151 6.85 0.56 -9.09
N MET A 152 6.81 0.78 -7.76
CA MET A 152 6.75 -0.26 -6.75
C MET A 152 5.41 -0.18 -6.00
N VAL A 153 4.52 -1.14 -6.25
CA VAL A 153 3.21 -1.17 -5.59
C VAL A 153 3.30 -1.85 -4.22
N VAL A 154 2.69 -1.28 -3.19
CA VAL A 154 2.53 -1.91 -1.85
C VAL A 154 1.05 -1.95 -1.52
N ILE A 155 0.48 -3.14 -1.36
CA ILE A 155 -0.96 -3.32 -1.17
C ILE A 155 -1.28 -4.42 -0.15
N ALA A 156 -2.33 -4.22 0.64
CA ALA A 156 -2.98 -5.29 1.38
C ALA A 156 -4.16 -5.82 0.55
N PRO A 157 -4.04 -7.00 -0.08
CA PRO A 157 -4.98 -7.43 -1.12
C PRO A 157 -6.34 -7.86 -0.57
N GLU A 158 -6.51 -7.94 0.75
CA GLU A 158 -7.81 -8.18 1.39
C GLU A 158 -8.73 -6.93 1.36
N GLY A 159 -8.13 -5.72 1.26
CA GLY A 159 -8.83 -4.44 1.14
C GLY A 159 -9.56 -3.96 2.41
N ARG A 160 -9.48 -4.73 3.51
CA ARG A 160 -10.08 -4.44 4.81
C ARG A 160 -9.15 -4.96 5.92
N MET A 161 -9.33 -4.45 7.15
CA MET A 161 -8.61 -4.96 8.32
C MET A 161 -9.42 -6.08 8.98
N LYS A 162 -8.73 -7.16 9.34
CA LYS A 162 -9.26 -8.22 10.22
C LYS A 162 -9.56 -7.62 11.60
N ARG A 163 -10.50 -8.21 12.33
CA ARG A 163 -10.84 -7.89 13.73
C ARG A 163 -10.30 -8.96 14.65
N ASP A 164 -10.34 -8.68 15.96
CA ASP A 164 -9.89 -9.65 16.95
C ASP A 164 -10.64 -10.98 16.89
N THR A 165 -11.90 -10.96 16.44
CA THR A 165 -12.73 -12.14 16.18
C THR A 165 -12.27 -12.98 14.97
N GLY A 166 -11.30 -12.48 14.20
CA GLY A 166 -10.86 -13.09 12.96
C GLY A 166 -11.69 -12.71 11.72
N LEU A 167 -12.79 -11.98 11.91
CA LEU A 167 -13.71 -11.53 10.86
C LEU A 167 -13.48 -10.05 10.51
N ASP A 168 -14.20 -9.52 9.54
CA ASP A 168 -14.23 -8.07 9.28
C ASP A 168 -15.23 -7.32 10.16
N LEU A 169 -15.38 -6.01 9.93
CA LEU A 169 -16.35 -5.17 10.66
C LEU A 169 -17.81 -5.62 10.46
N SER A 170 -18.12 -6.33 9.39
CA SER A 170 -19.45 -6.85 9.07
C SER A 170 -19.62 -8.32 9.47
N GLY A 171 -18.68 -8.89 10.24
CA GLY A 171 -18.73 -10.30 10.66
C GLY A 171 -18.41 -11.29 9.53
N ARG A 172 -17.83 -10.86 8.42
CA ARG A 172 -17.50 -11.75 7.29
C ARG A 172 -16.05 -12.23 7.34
N PRO A 173 -15.75 -13.47 6.94
CA PRO A 173 -14.39 -13.98 6.80
C PRO A 173 -13.54 -13.06 5.91
N MET A 174 -12.25 -12.95 6.21
CA MET A 174 -11.29 -12.20 5.40
C MET A 174 -10.94 -12.97 4.12
N THR A 175 -11.03 -12.31 2.97
CA THR A 175 -10.77 -12.91 1.66
C THR A 175 -9.89 -12.00 0.83
N VAL A 176 -9.04 -12.60 -0.01
CA VAL A 176 -8.21 -11.88 -0.98
C VAL A 176 -9.12 -11.35 -2.09
N ARG A 177 -8.90 -10.10 -2.52
CA ARG A 177 -9.65 -9.46 -3.60
C ARG A 177 -8.93 -9.62 -4.94
N GLY A 178 -9.70 -9.72 -6.03
CA GLY A 178 -9.16 -9.92 -7.37
C GLY A 178 -8.31 -8.79 -7.95
N GLY A 179 -8.24 -7.62 -7.31
CA GLY A 179 -7.40 -6.51 -7.78
C GLY A 179 -5.90 -6.87 -7.84
N VAL A 180 -5.44 -7.84 -7.06
CA VAL A 180 -4.07 -8.35 -7.18
C VAL A 180 -3.79 -9.01 -8.54
N ALA A 181 -4.80 -9.61 -9.18
CA ALA A 181 -4.66 -10.16 -10.52
C ALA A 181 -4.48 -9.05 -11.57
N ASP A 182 -5.19 -7.92 -11.42
CA ASP A 182 -4.98 -6.74 -12.27
C ASP A 182 -3.54 -6.22 -12.17
N LEU A 183 -3.01 -6.16 -10.95
CA LEU A 183 -1.62 -5.75 -10.70
C LEU A 183 -0.62 -6.69 -11.37
N LEU A 184 -0.86 -8.00 -11.34
CA LEU A 184 0.00 -8.99 -11.99
C LEU A 184 -0.10 -8.95 -13.52
N GLN A 185 -1.22 -8.48 -14.08
CA GLN A 185 -1.33 -8.21 -15.52
C GLN A 185 -0.54 -6.95 -15.92
N GLN A 186 -0.61 -5.90 -15.11
CA GLN A 186 0.11 -4.65 -15.37
C GLN A 186 1.62 -4.76 -15.11
N ILE A 187 2.02 -5.44 -14.04
CA ILE A 187 3.41 -5.60 -13.62
C ILE A 187 3.90 -6.97 -14.09
N LYS A 188 4.41 -7.04 -15.32
CA LYS A 188 4.70 -8.33 -15.97
C LYS A 188 5.98 -9.03 -15.49
N ALA A 189 6.92 -8.27 -14.91
CA ALA A 189 8.26 -8.73 -14.55
C ALA A 189 8.81 -7.98 -13.33
N GLY A 190 9.90 -8.54 -12.77
CA GLY A 190 10.50 -8.09 -11.53
C GLY A 190 10.07 -8.94 -10.35
N ARG A 191 10.35 -8.47 -9.12
CA ARG A 191 10.08 -9.23 -7.91
C ARG A 191 8.81 -8.79 -7.21
N MET A 192 8.10 -9.79 -6.70
CA MET A 192 7.01 -9.65 -5.75
C MET A 192 7.49 -10.12 -4.38
N LEU A 193 7.37 -9.26 -3.38
CA LEU A 193 7.48 -9.68 -1.98
C LEU A 193 6.09 -9.99 -1.45
N ILE A 194 5.91 -11.15 -0.84
CA ILE A 194 4.71 -11.47 -0.07
C ILE A 194 5.10 -11.47 1.40
N ALA A 195 4.48 -10.57 2.17
CA ALA A 195 4.63 -10.43 3.60
C ALA A 195 3.42 -11.04 4.30
N TYR A 196 3.64 -12.14 5.01
CA TYR A 196 2.65 -12.83 5.84
C TYR A 196 2.72 -12.26 7.25
N SER A 197 1.88 -11.25 7.53
CA SER A 197 1.85 -10.61 8.84
C SER A 197 1.28 -11.57 9.87
N GLY A 198 1.91 -11.67 11.05
CA GLY A 198 1.26 -12.29 12.22
C GLY A 198 0.07 -11.47 12.72
N GLY A 199 -0.09 -10.26 12.20
CA GLY A 199 -1.04 -9.28 12.68
C GLY A 199 -0.46 -8.42 13.80
N LEU A 200 -1.07 -7.26 14.00
CA LEU A 200 -0.62 -6.22 14.93
C LEU A 200 -1.73 -5.79 15.90
N HIS A 201 -2.76 -6.62 16.08
CA HIS A 201 -3.81 -6.36 17.07
C HIS A 201 -3.28 -6.23 18.50
N HIS A 202 -2.21 -6.97 18.83
CA HIS A 202 -1.53 -6.89 20.12
C HIS A 202 -0.72 -5.60 20.31
N VAL A 203 -0.40 -4.90 19.23
CA VAL A 203 0.14 -3.53 19.26
C VAL A 203 -1.01 -2.53 19.32
N GLN A 204 -1.92 -2.59 18.35
CA GLN A 204 -3.14 -1.81 18.36
C GLN A 204 -4.25 -2.55 17.62
N ALA A 205 -5.30 -2.90 18.34
CA ALA A 205 -6.53 -3.41 17.75
C ALA A 205 -7.32 -2.25 17.08
N PRO A 206 -8.00 -2.50 15.95
CA PRO A 206 -8.84 -1.51 15.29
C PRO A 206 -9.90 -0.89 16.21
N GLY A 207 -9.69 0.37 16.63
CA GLY A 207 -10.57 1.11 17.55
C GLY A 207 -9.89 1.51 18.86
N GLN A 208 -8.78 0.85 19.21
CA GLN A 208 -7.94 1.22 20.34
C GLN A 208 -7.18 2.54 20.04
N ARG A 209 -7.16 3.47 20.99
CA ARG A 209 -6.52 4.79 20.80
C ARG A 209 -5.00 4.75 20.97
N ILE A 210 -4.51 4.03 21.97
CA ILE A 210 -3.09 4.03 22.37
C ILE A 210 -2.44 2.68 21.99
N PRO A 211 -1.32 2.67 21.25
CA PRO A 211 -0.60 1.44 20.93
C PRO A 211 0.16 0.90 22.15
N ARG A 212 0.23 -0.42 22.27
CA ARG A 212 1.05 -1.12 23.27
C ARG A 212 2.49 -1.22 22.76
N LEU A 213 3.43 -0.70 23.53
CA LEU A 213 4.85 -0.74 23.23
C LEU A 213 5.49 -2.06 23.66
N PHE A 214 6.74 -2.29 23.26
CA PHE A 214 7.59 -3.42 23.66
C PHE A 214 6.99 -4.78 23.31
N LYS A 215 6.37 -4.86 22.14
CA LYS A 215 5.84 -6.11 21.57
C LYS A 215 6.76 -6.67 20.51
N THR A 216 6.65 -7.98 20.31
CA THR A 216 7.31 -8.67 19.19
C THR A 216 6.42 -8.61 17.96
N LEU A 217 6.96 -8.11 16.85
CA LEU A 217 6.31 -8.07 15.55
C LEU A 217 6.80 -9.26 14.74
N ARG A 218 5.87 -10.15 14.38
CA ARG A 218 6.15 -11.39 13.65
C ARG A 218 5.71 -11.28 12.21
N MET A 219 6.56 -11.71 11.29
CA MET A 219 6.24 -11.76 9.86
C MET A 219 7.02 -12.89 9.20
N ARG A 220 6.42 -13.54 8.21
CA ARG A 220 7.17 -14.35 7.26
C ARG A 220 7.18 -13.64 5.91
N VAL A 221 8.25 -13.77 5.14
CA VAL A 221 8.39 -13.10 3.85
C VAL A 221 8.84 -14.06 2.79
N GLN A 222 8.21 -13.99 1.62
CA GLN A 222 8.60 -14.73 0.43
C GLN A 222 8.96 -13.77 -0.70
N SER A 223 10.01 -14.09 -1.45
CA SER A 223 10.44 -13.34 -2.64
C SER A 223 10.19 -14.18 -3.89
N LEU A 224 9.29 -13.74 -4.76
CA LEU A 224 8.90 -14.43 -5.98
C LEU A 224 9.28 -13.60 -7.21
N ASP A 225 9.71 -14.27 -8.28
CA ASP A 225 9.77 -13.66 -9.61
C ASP A 225 8.36 -13.60 -10.20
N ILE A 226 7.92 -12.41 -10.62
CA ILE A 226 6.55 -12.21 -11.09
C ILE A 226 6.29 -12.98 -12.38
N SER A 227 7.25 -13.02 -13.30
CA SER A 227 7.07 -13.73 -14.57
C SER A 227 6.98 -15.24 -14.34
N ALA A 228 7.79 -15.80 -13.43
CA ALA A 228 7.70 -17.20 -13.04
C ALA A 228 6.38 -17.52 -12.31
N TYR A 229 5.96 -16.66 -11.36
CA TYR A 229 4.69 -16.83 -10.66
C TYR A 229 3.50 -16.83 -11.62
N ARG A 230 3.49 -15.92 -12.59
CA ARG A 230 2.43 -15.86 -13.62
C ARG A 230 2.40 -17.09 -14.51
N ARG A 231 3.56 -17.68 -14.86
CA ARG A 231 3.61 -18.93 -15.63
C ARG A 231 3.13 -20.14 -14.83
N MET A 232 3.41 -20.17 -13.53
CA MET A 232 2.94 -21.22 -12.62
C MET A 232 1.42 -21.20 -12.48
N ILE A 233 0.83 -20.00 -12.40
CA ILE A 233 -0.62 -19.81 -12.41
C ILE A 233 -1.12 -19.90 -13.86
N SER A 234 -1.14 -21.12 -14.40
CA SER A 234 -1.66 -21.41 -15.74
C SER A 234 -3.17 -21.22 -15.79
N SER A 235 -3.67 -20.52 -16.80
CA SER A 235 -5.10 -20.28 -16.96
C SER A 235 -5.50 -20.16 -18.43
N LYS A 236 -6.75 -20.54 -18.74
CA LYS A 236 -7.30 -20.46 -20.11
C LYS A 236 -7.91 -19.08 -20.38
N SER A 237 -8.39 -18.41 -19.33
CA SER A 237 -8.94 -17.06 -19.38
C SER A 237 -8.36 -16.16 -18.29
N TYR A 238 -8.63 -14.85 -18.38
CA TYR A 238 -8.29 -13.90 -17.31
C TYR A 238 -9.11 -14.15 -16.03
N GLU A 239 -10.36 -14.60 -16.15
CA GLU A 239 -11.19 -14.90 -14.98
C GLU A 239 -10.64 -16.12 -14.21
N ASP A 240 -10.20 -17.15 -14.93
CA ASP A 240 -9.50 -18.30 -14.35
C ASP A 240 -8.18 -17.88 -13.69
N PHE A 241 -7.41 -16.98 -14.33
CA PHE A 241 -6.17 -16.43 -13.76
C PHE A 241 -6.46 -15.72 -12.44
N LYS A 242 -7.47 -14.85 -12.44
CA LYS A 242 -7.86 -14.07 -11.27
C LYS A 242 -8.26 -14.99 -10.11
N GLN A 243 -9.09 -15.99 -10.39
CA GLN A 243 -9.53 -16.94 -9.38
C GLN A 243 -8.36 -17.75 -8.81
N ALA A 244 -7.48 -18.27 -9.67
CA ALA A 244 -6.31 -19.03 -9.25
C ALA A 244 -5.32 -18.19 -8.42
N VAL A 245 -5.12 -16.91 -8.76
CA VAL A 245 -4.32 -15.99 -7.94
C VAL A 245 -4.96 -15.76 -6.56
N ILE A 246 -6.28 -15.57 -6.49
CA ILE A 246 -6.98 -15.38 -5.21
C ILE A 246 -6.81 -16.62 -4.35
N GLU A 247 -7.04 -17.80 -4.91
CA GLU A 247 -6.92 -19.08 -4.20
C GLU A 247 -5.51 -19.34 -3.69
N ASP A 248 -4.49 -19.21 -4.55
CA ASP A 248 -3.09 -19.39 -4.15
C ASP A 248 -2.69 -18.42 -3.01
N LEU A 249 -3.06 -17.14 -3.11
CA LEU A 249 -2.73 -16.16 -2.06
C LEU A 249 -3.47 -16.42 -0.74
N GLN A 250 -4.70 -16.95 -0.79
CA GLN A 250 -5.41 -17.38 0.41
C GLN A 250 -4.70 -18.58 1.05
N ILE A 251 -4.42 -19.64 0.28
CA ILE A 251 -3.70 -20.83 0.76
C ILE A 251 -2.37 -20.42 1.41
N ARG A 252 -1.59 -19.54 0.75
CA ARG A 252 -0.34 -19.04 1.30
C ARG A 252 -0.53 -18.24 2.59
N ARG A 253 -1.54 -17.37 2.66
CA ARG A 253 -1.87 -16.62 3.88
C ARG A 253 -2.12 -17.60 5.02
N ASP A 254 -2.96 -18.60 4.78
CA ASP A 254 -3.43 -19.53 5.81
C ASP A 254 -2.32 -20.48 6.27
N SER A 255 -1.38 -20.79 5.37
CA SER A 255 -0.23 -21.66 5.67
C SER A 255 0.95 -20.93 6.33
N TYR A 256 1.17 -19.66 5.97
CA TYR A 256 2.43 -18.98 6.32
C TYR A 256 2.30 -17.83 7.31
N CYS A 257 1.10 -17.30 7.58
CA CYS A 257 0.96 -16.26 8.62
C CYS A 257 1.33 -16.85 9.99
N PRO A 258 2.29 -16.25 10.72
CA PRO A 258 2.70 -16.77 12.00
C PRO A 258 1.60 -16.58 13.05
N GLU A 259 1.41 -17.57 13.91
CA GLU A 259 0.46 -17.46 15.03
C GLU A 259 0.95 -16.43 16.07
N ILE A 260 0.01 -15.64 16.59
CA ILE A 260 0.27 -14.78 17.74
C ILE A 260 0.16 -15.66 18.99
N GLN A 261 1.22 -15.72 19.81
CA GLN A 261 1.20 -16.43 21.09
C GLN A 261 -0.01 -16.00 21.94
N GLY A 262 -0.77 -16.97 22.44
CA GLY A 262 -1.87 -16.76 23.39
C GLY A 262 -3.25 -16.51 22.77
N ARG A 263 -3.45 -16.71 21.46
CA ARG A 263 -4.80 -16.80 20.87
C ARG A 263 -5.00 -18.15 20.21
N PRO A 264 -6.09 -18.88 20.50
CA PRO A 264 -6.44 -20.06 19.72
C PRO A 264 -6.61 -19.63 18.26
N SER A 265 -6.07 -20.44 17.34
CA SER A 265 -6.26 -20.22 15.91
C SER A 265 -7.75 -20.05 15.63
N PRO A 266 -8.19 -18.96 14.96
CA PRO A 266 -9.58 -18.87 14.55
C PRO A 266 -9.88 -20.11 13.72
N VAL A 267 -10.91 -20.86 14.11
CA VAL A 267 -11.35 -22.10 13.44
C VAL A 267 -11.42 -21.80 11.95
N TYR A 268 -10.41 -22.27 11.24
CA TYR A 268 -10.27 -22.02 9.83
C TYR A 268 -11.21 -23.00 9.15
N VAL A 269 -12.35 -22.52 8.64
CA VAL A 269 -13.22 -23.35 7.81
C VAL A 269 -12.43 -23.61 6.52
N PRO A 270 -11.99 -24.86 6.25
CA PRO A 270 -11.18 -25.14 5.07
C PRO A 270 -12.04 -24.85 3.84
N TYR A 271 -11.59 -23.91 3.00
CA TYR A 271 -12.09 -23.88 1.63
C TYR A 271 -11.43 -25.04 0.89
N ILE A 272 -12.21 -26.08 0.58
CA ILE A 272 -11.75 -27.23 -0.19
C ILE A 272 -11.53 -26.75 -1.63
N SER A 273 -10.28 -26.46 -1.99
CA SER A 273 -9.85 -26.29 -3.38
C SER A 273 -8.98 -27.47 -3.78
N ASN A 274 -9.30 -28.11 -4.91
CA ASN A 274 -8.62 -29.28 -5.46
C ASN A 274 -7.23 -28.98 -6.05
N TYR A 275 -6.60 -27.85 -5.72
CA TYR A 275 -5.30 -27.47 -6.26
C TYR A 275 -4.16 -28.00 -5.39
N ARG A 276 -3.44 -29.03 -5.89
CA ARG A 276 -2.14 -29.43 -5.34
C ARG A 276 -1.08 -28.41 -5.72
N LEU A 277 -0.46 -27.78 -4.73
CA LEU A 277 0.80 -27.05 -4.93
C LEU A 277 1.87 -28.04 -5.44
N PRO A 278 2.65 -27.70 -6.48
CA PRO A 278 3.84 -28.47 -6.82
C PRO A 278 4.84 -28.41 -5.65
N ARG A 279 5.32 -29.59 -5.25
CA ARG A 279 6.34 -29.76 -4.19
C ARG A 279 7.67 -29.15 -4.58
#